data_AF-A0A1I2NFF5-F1
#
_entry.id   AF-A0A1I2NFF5-F1
#
_cell.length_a   1.000
_cell.length_b   1.000
_cell.length_c   1.000
_cell.angle_alpha   90.00
_cell.angle_beta   90.00
_cell.angle_gamma   90.00
#
_symmetry.space_group_name_H-M   'P 1'
#
loop_
_entity.id
_entity.type
_entity.pdbx_description
1 polymer ?
#
loop_
_entity_poly.entity_id
_entity_poly.type
_entity_poly.pdbx_seq_one_letter_code
_entity_poly.pdbx_strand_id
1 'polypeptide(L)'
;MTLFYLAIFIIAVLFVYNAYQKSALKPYNQSSLSGADLCVIDIRDYISAYRSPYPGAENIPLSYLSRTIKERFDCPEKILVVSDDKRGAKLAAKIIRKKRQQPIYYIKS
;
A
#
# COMPACT_ATOMS: atom_id res chain seq x y z
N MET A 1 -31.36 10.62 -25.47
CA MET A 1 -31.30 10.95 -24.03
C MET A 1 -30.94 9.74 -23.17
N THR A 2 -31.65 8.61 -23.27
CA THR A 2 -31.36 7.38 -22.50
C THR A 2 -29.93 6.86 -22.69
N LEU A 3 -29.44 6.74 -23.93
CA LEU A 3 -28.06 6.31 -24.23
C LEU A 3 -26.99 7.23 -23.62
N PHE A 4 -27.27 8.53 -23.56
CA PHE A 4 -26.36 9.52 -22.97
C PHE A 4 -26.27 9.35 -21.46
N TYR A 5 -27.40 9.14 -20.77
CA TYR A 5 -27.41 8.82 -19.33
C TYR A 5 -26.70 7.49 -19.04
N LEU A 6 -26.85 6.50 -19.91
CA LEU A 6 -26.18 5.19 -19.77
C LEU A 6 -24.66 5.33 -19.90
N ALA A 7 -24.18 6.12 -20.86
CA ALA A 7 -22.76 6.42 -21.02
C ALA A 7 -22.17 7.14 -19.79
N ILE A 8 -22.86 8.15 -19.26
CA ILE A 8 -22.44 8.86 -18.04
C ILE A 8 -22.37 7.90 -16.85
N PHE A 9 -23.38 7.03 -16.69
CA PHE A 9 -23.41 6.05 -15.63
C PHE A 9 -22.22 5.08 -15.70
N ILE A 10 -21.91 4.55 -16.89
CA ILE A 10 -20.76 3.67 -17.10
C ILE A 10 -19.45 4.39 -16.76
N ILE A 11 -19.27 5.63 -17.22
CA ILE A 11 -18.06 6.42 -16.92
C ILE A 11 -17.93 6.65 -15.41
N ALA A 12 -19.02 7.00 -14.72
CA ALA A 12 -19.02 7.19 -13.28
C ALA A 12 -18.64 5.89 -12.53
N VAL A 13 -19.20 4.75 -12.93
CA VAL A 13 -18.87 3.44 -12.34
C VAL A 13 -17.39 3.10 -12.54
N LEU A 14 -16.85 3.29 -13.74
CA LEU A 14 -15.43 3.07 -14.04
C LEU A 14 -14.52 3.98 -13.21
N PHE A 15 -14.90 5.26 -13.06
CA PHE A 15 -14.14 6.22 -12.27
C PHE A 15 -14.12 5.83 -10.78
N VAL A 16 -15.27 5.47 -10.21
CA VAL A 16 -15.38 5.01 -8.82
C VAL A 16 -14.59 3.72 -8.61
N TYR A 17 -14.67 2.77 -9.53
CA TYR A 17 -13.93 1.53 -9.46
C TYR A 17 -12.41 1.76 -9.45
N ASN A 18 -11.90 2.61 -10.35
CA ASN A 18 -10.48 2.94 -10.40
C ASN A 18 -10.00 3.66 -9.12
N ALA A 19 -10.80 4.60 -8.60
CA ALA A 19 -10.49 5.30 -7.34
C ALA A 19 -10.46 4.33 -6.15
N TYR A 20 -11.38 3.38 -6.09
CA TYR A 20 -11.41 2.33 -5.08
C TYR A 20 -10.17 1.43 -5.15
N GLN A 21 -9.79 0.97 -6.35
CA GLN A 21 -8.64 0.09 -6.54
C GLN A 21 -7.32 0.72 -6.06
N LYS A 22 -7.14 2.03 -6.25
CA LYS A 22 -5.95 2.76 -5.78
C LYS A 22 -5.97 3.04 -4.26
N SER A 23 -7.16 3.17 -3.67
CA SER A 23 -7.33 3.56 -2.26
C SER A 23 -7.50 2.38 -1.31
N ALA A 24 -7.80 1.19 -1.83
CA ALA A 24 -8.01 -0.01 -1.01
C ALA A 24 -6.69 -0.53 -0.41
N LEU A 25 -6.65 -0.70 0.92
CA LEU A 25 -5.61 -1.48 1.57
C LEU A 25 -5.98 -2.97 1.42
N LYS A 26 -5.13 -3.74 0.75
CA LYS A 26 -5.42 -5.14 0.41
C LYS A 26 -4.61 -6.08 1.31
N PRO A 27 -5.19 -7.13 1.89
CA PRO A 27 -4.38 -8.16 2.54
C PRO A 27 -3.47 -8.80 1.50
N TYR A 28 -2.21 -9.02 1.87
CA TYR A 28 -1.24 -9.72 1.04
C TYR A 28 -1.53 -11.22 1.10
N ASN A 29 -1.69 -11.85 -0.06
CA ASN A 29 -1.74 -13.30 -0.19
C ASN A 29 -0.63 -13.74 -1.12
N GLN A 30 0.31 -14.52 -0.59
CA GLN A 30 1.55 -14.92 -1.27
C GLN A 30 1.31 -15.69 -2.57
N SER A 31 0.19 -16.43 -2.67
CA SER A 31 -0.19 -17.18 -3.88
C SER A 31 -0.57 -16.27 -5.07
N SER A 32 -0.95 -15.02 -4.81
CA SER A 32 -1.44 -14.06 -5.82
C SER A 32 -0.38 -13.11 -6.37
N LEU A 33 0.79 -13.03 -5.72
CA LEU A 33 1.84 -12.03 -6.00
C LEU A 33 3.22 -12.67 -6.22
N SER A 34 3.28 -14.00 -6.32
CA SER A 34 4.49 -14.74 -6.68
C SER A 34 4.99 -14.27 -8.06
N GLY A 35 6.17 -13.64 -8.09
CA GLY A 35 6.82 -13.13 -9.31
C GLY A 35 6.71 -11.63 -9.57
N ALA A 36 6.14 -10.84 -8.65
CA ALA A 36 6.20 -9.36 -8.73
C ALA A 36 7.35 -8.80 -7.86
N ASP A 37 8.07 -7.81 -8.38
CA ASP A 37 9.07 -7.07 -7.61
C ASP A 37 8.34 -6.14 -6.62
N LEU A 38 8.18 -6.61 -5.38
CA LEU A 38 7.53 -5.86 -4.32
C LEU A 38 8.54 -4.98 -3.60
N CYS A 39 8.24 -3.70 -3.48
CA CYS A 39 8.87 -2.86 -2.48
C CYS A 39 8.27 -3.21 -1.11
N VAL A 40 9.05 -3.88 -0.28
CA VAL A 40 8.62 -4.33 1.05
C VAL A 40 9.11 -3.33 2.09
N ILE A 41 8.17 -2.72 2.81
CA ILE A 41 8.46 -1.74 3.86
C ILE A 41 7.95 -2.31 5.18
N ASP A 42 8.86 -2.54 6.12
CA ASP A 42 8.51 -2.96 7.47
C ASP A 42 8.35 -1.73 8.38
N ILE A 43 7.12 -1.48 8.82
CA ILE A 43 6.78 -0.30 9.63
C ILE A 43 6.78 -0.56 11.13
N ARG A 44 7.14 -1.78 11.55
CA ARG A 44 7.29 -2.13 12.97
C ARG A 44 8.44 -1.36 13.60
N ASP A 45 8.47 -1.30 14.92
CA ASP A 45 9.62 -0.74 15.63
C ASP A 45 10.89 -1.55 15.32
N TYR A 46 12.05 -0.90 15.47
CA TYR A 46 13.33 -1.50 15.13
C TYR A 46 13.62 -2.79 15.91
N ILE A 47 13.18 -2.89 17.17
CA ILE A 47 13.45 -4.08 18.01
C ILE A 47 12.67 -5.27 17.47
N SER A 48 11.38 -5.08 17.19
CA SER A 48 10.51 -6.12 16.64
C SER A 48 10.99 -6.56 15.25
N ALA A 49 11.30 -5.60 14.37
CA ALA A 49 11.81 -5.89 13.03
C ALA A 49 13.19 -6.59 13.07
N TYR A 50 14.09 -6.21 13.98
CA TYR A 50 15.40 -6.84 14.13
C TYR A 50 15.31 -8.27 14.67
N ARG A 51 14.40 -8.54 15.61
CA ARG A 51 14.21 -9.87 16.20
C ARG A 51 13.58 -10.87 15.22
N SER A 52 12.69 -10.40 14.36
CA SER A 52 12.00 -11.23 13.37
C SER A 52 11.93 -10.49 12.03
N PRO A 53 13.06 -10.38 11.31
CA PRO A 53 13.12 -9.60 10.08
C PRO A 53 12.25 -10.22 9.00
N TYR A 54 11.53 -9.36 8.28
CA TYR A 54 10.79 -9.80 7.11
C TYR A 54 11.73 -9.82 5.88
N PRO A 55 11.82 -10.93 5.12
CA PRO A 55 12.75 -11.04 4.01
C PRO A 55 12.58 -9.93 2.97
N GLY A 56 13.69 -9.28 2.60
CA GLY A 56 13.71 -8.23 1.59
C GLY A 56 13.04 -6.90 2.02
N ALA A 57 12.67 -6.76 3.29
CA ALA A 57 12.05 -5.55 3.79
C ALA A 57 13.07 -4.49 4.22
N GLU A 58 12.81 -3.24 3.84
CA GLU A 58 13.45 -2.08 4.46
C GLU A 58 12.65 -1.70 5.72
N ASN A 59 13.29 -1.71 6.90
CA ASN A 59 12.65 -1.25 8.12
C ASN A 59 12.59 0.28 8.17
N ILE A 60 11.38 0.82 8.08
CA ILE A 60 11.07 2.24 8.25
C ILE A 60 9.93 2.33 9.26
N PRO A 61 10.23 2.41 10.57
CA PRO A 61 9.20 2.43 11.60
C PRO A 61 8.15 3.50 11.33
N LEU A 62 6.89 3.23 11.67
CA LEU A 62 5.76 4.11 11.34
C LEU A 62 5.99 5.58 11.74
N SER A 63 6.68 5.82 12.86
CA SER A 63 7.06 7.16 13.34
C SER A 63 7.98 7.93 12.39
N TYR A 64 8.88 7.24 11.69
CA TYR A 64 9.82 7.83 10.73
C TYR A 64 9.29 7.84 9.30
N LEU A 65 8.28 7.02 9.00
CA LEU A 65 7.77 6.79 7.64
C LEU A 65 7.42 8.08 6.87
N SER A 66 6.76 9.04 7.51
CA SER A 66 6.38 10.29 6.83
C SER A 66 7.57 11.15 6.44
N ARG A 67 8.64 11.12 7.26
CA ARG A 67 9.88 11.84 6.96
C ARG A 67 10.63 11.14 5.83
N THR A 68 10.81 9.83 5.96
CA THR A 68 11.52 9.03 4.96
C THR A 68 10.89 9.16 3.59
N ILE A 69 9.56 8.99 3.45
CA ILE A 69 8.85 9.12 2.16
C ILE A 69 8.95 10.52 1.55
N LYS A 70 9.08 11.56 2.38
CA LYS A 70 9.24 12.93 1.90
C LYS A 70 10.64 13.14 1.31
N GLU A 71 11.66 12.61 1.98
CA GLU A 71 13.07 12.74 1.61
C GLU A 71 13.45 11.80 0.45
N ARG A 72 13.02 10.53 0.51
CA ARG A 72 13.29 9.49 -0.48
C ARG A 72 12.07 8.58 -0.67
N PHE A 73 11.70 8.33 -1.92
CA PHE A 73 10.61 7.39 -2.21
C PHE A 73 10.84 6.72 -3.56
N ASP A 74 11.81 5.80 -3.55
CA ASP A 74 12.31 5.13 -4.75
C ASP A 74 11.68 3.73 -4.89
N CYS A 75 10.38 3.63 -4.67
CA CYS A 75 9.62 2.39 -4.86
C CYS A 75 8.84 2.46 -6.19
N PRO A 76 9.39 1.87 -7.27
CA PRO A 76 8.80 1.95 -8.60
C PRO A 76 7.49 1.14 -8.73
N GLU A 77 7.31 0.12 -7.90
CA GLU A 77 6.26 -0.90 -8.03
C GLU A 77 5.24 -0.95 -6.85
N LYS A 78 4.49 -2.06 -6.78
CA LYS A 78 3.53 -2.40 -5.72
C LYS A 78 4.26 -2.43 -4.37
N ILE A 79 3.61 -1.87 -3.35
CA ILE A 79 4.16 -1.80 -2.00
C ILE A 79 3.49 -2.82 -1.09
N LEU A 80 4.32 -3.61 -0.40
CA LEU A 80 3.91 -4.46 0.70
C LEU A 80 4.33 -3.82 2.02
N VAL A 81 3.36 -3.55 2.90
CA VAL A 81 3.61 -3.05 4.25
C VAL A 81 3.56 -4.21 5.23
N VAL A 82 4.65 -4.41 5.97
CA VAL A 82 4.72 -5.35 7.10
C VAL A 82 4.42 -4.57 8.38
N SER A 83 3.49 -5.04 9.21
CA SER A 83 3.03 -4.31 10.40
C SER A 83 2.52 -5.26 11.50
N ASP A 84 2.59 -4.84 12.76
CA ASP A 84 2.01 -5.59 13.89
C ASP A 84 0.48 -5.67 13.80
N ASP A 85 -0.17 -4.70 13.15
CA ASP A 85 -1.63 -4.68 13.03
C ASP A 85 -2.15 -3.95 11.79
N LYS A 86 -3.46 -4.11 11.55
CA LYS A 86 -4.15 -3.49 10.41
C LYS A 86 -4.28 -1.96 10.54
N ARG A 87 -4.28 -1.42 11.76
CA ARG A 87 -4.41 0.03 12.00
C ARG A 87 -3.11 0.73 11.60
N GLY A 88 -1.96 0.23 12.01
CA GLY A 88 -0.63 0.68 11.59
C GLY A 88 -0.47 0.61 10.07
N ALA A 89 -0.82 -0.53 9.46
CA ALA A 89 -0.81 -0.67 8.01
C ALA A 89 -1.71 0.37 7.29
N LYS A 90 -2.88 0.69 7.85
CA LYS A 90 -3.79 1.73 7.31
C LYS A 90 -3.19 3.13 7.42
N LEU A 91 -2.52 3.44 8.53
CA LEU A 91 -1.83 4.72 8.71
C LEU A 91 -0.66 4.85 7.73
N ALA A 92 0.18 3.83 7.61
CA ALA A 92 1.25 3.80 6.63
C ALA A 92 0.74 3.97 5.20
N ALA A 93 -0.32 3.24 4.83
CA ALA A 93 -0.92 3.36 3.52
C ALA A 93 -1.44 4.78 3.24
N LYS A 94 -1.99 5.47 4.24
CA LYS A 94 -2.41 6.88 4.12
C LYS A 94 -1.20 7.79 3.88
N ILE A 95 -0.09 7.58 4.58
CA ILE A 95 1.13 8.38 4.43
C ILE A 95 1.72 8.17 3.02
N ILE A 96 1.90 6.92 2.60
CA ILE A 96 2.46 6.55 1.30
C ILE A 96 1.62 7.11 0.14
N ARG A 97 0.29 7.01 0.24
CA ARG A 97 -0.62 7.50 -0.82
C ARG A 97 -0.61 9.00 -1.03
N LYS A 98 -0.14 9.79 -0.05
CA LYS A 98 0.07 11.23 -0.24
C LYS A 98 1.14 11.50 -1.30
N LYS A 99 2.13 10.61 -1.44
CA LYS A 99 3.20 10.74 -2.42
C LYS A 99 2.81 10.12 -3.76
N ARG A 100 2.23 8.92 -3.75
CA ARG A 100 1.79 8.20 -4.97
C ARG A 100 0.52 7.42 -4.69
N GLN A 101 -0.57 7.76 -5.39
CA GLN A 101 -1.82 7.01 -5.30
C GLN A 101 -1.70 5.65 -5.99
N GLN A 102 -1.41 4.61 -5.22
CA GLN A 102 -1.28 3.25 -5.71
C GLN A 102 -1.84 2.22 -4.73
N PRO A 103 -2.13 0.99 -5.19
CA PRO A 103 -2.48 -0.12 -4.32
C PRO A 103 -1.36 -0.39 -3.31
N ILE A 104 -1.77 -0.63 -2.07
CA ILE A 104 -0.86 -0.99 -0.98
C ILE A 104 -1.38 -2.27 -0.37
N TYR A 105 -0.49 -3.24 -0.26
CA TYR A 105 -0.74 -4.52 0.36
C TYR A 105 -0.25 -4.51 1.80
N TYR A 106 -0.83 -5.34 2.66
CA TYR A 106 -0.32 -5.49 4.02
C TYR A 106 -0.26 -6.95 4.45
N ILE A 107 0.74 -7.25 5.26
CA ILE A 107 0.85 -8.52 5.99
C ILE A 107 1.09 -8.22 7.47
N LYS A 108 0.46 -9.03 8.33
CA LYS A 108 0.73 -8.99 9.76
C LYS A 108 1.89 -9.94 10.07
N SER A 109 2.92 -9.46 10.76
CA SER A 109 4.10 -10.25 11.15
C SER A 109 4.65 -9.84 12.48
#